data_AF-A0A9D9GL27-F1
#
_entry.id   AF-A0A9D9GL27-F1
#
_cell.length_a   1.000
_cell.length_b   1.000
_cell.length_c   1.000
_cell.angle_alpha   90.00
_cell.angle_beta   90.00
_cell.angle_gamma   90.00
#
_symmetry.space_group_name_H-M   'P 1'
#
loop_
_entity.id
_entity.type
_entity.pdbx_description
1 polymer ?
#
loop_
_entity_poly.entity_id
_entity_poly.type
_entity_poly.pdbx_seq_one_letter_code
_entity_poly.pdbx_strand_id
1 'polypeptide(L)'
;MSTKKWISVLACTLALAIGAGAQSPSYDALGAKLEEYFTALAGESPAVQQSECDQIIEACRDSLVRQYVTLRIYEHYLGSKIMGDDAVAVHIADKWLLSGAVPMHTDEDLLNAKVYAEFNRHSLIGMQAPRSSVIAPSGASAVIPHARASYSAVYFYDTGCTMCKLESARLNTLVESGDFPLSVDAVYVGADEAAWKEFIAAHPRFSHYWDPEKKGDWQRLWGVLKTPQLVLVSPSGTILGRGLDTPALRILLSKEFSRGYTWGEKSQMERYDQLFSSIGPNPSVDDILSVADYLAARTFGEGDVESFRQCEGDLLYYISSKRTENFQDALIPFIQKYIEIPDVWEADSAPVQMAAILKDLYQRAPVGSQIPDITVPGILRRRPCLFSKDGKEDLYNMSKLGGKHTYVLFYSNSCPCCKEQLEAIDRLVASKGGVRVLLVNMDQVMASDQTLGLQLLDRFDLTVLPFALEMDGKGKIVHRYVQF
;
A
#
# COMPACT_ATOMS: atom_id res chain seq x y z
N MET A 1 -17.89 17.61 -8.27
CA MET A 1 -17.70 17.73 -9.73
C MET A 1 -16.26 17.32 -10.04
N SER A 2 -16.04 16.38 -10.97
CA SER A 2 -14.70 15.83 -11.27
C SER A 2 -13.73 16.93 -11.74
N THR A 3 -12.50 16.94 -11.23
CA THR A 3 -11.36 17.80 -11.62
C THR A 3 -11.22 17.92 -13.13
N LYS A 4 -11.43 16.82 -13.87
CA LYS A 4 -11.38 16.78 -15.34
C LYS A 4 -12.39 17.72 -16.01
N LYS A 5 -13.60 17.88 -15.44
CA LYS A 5 -14.62 18.80 -15.98
C LYS A 5 -14.20 20.26 -15.79
N TRP A 6 -13.47 20.57 -14.72
CA TRP A 6 -12.97 21.92 -14.44
C TRP A 6 -11.81 22.29 -15.35
N ILE A 7 -10.84 21.37 -15.55
CA ILE A 7 -9.72 21.56 -16.49
C ILE A 7 -10.25 21.81 -17.91
N SER A 8 -11.26 21.04 -18.34
CA SER A 8 -11.87 21.21 -19.67
C SER A 8 -12.52 22.58 -19.87
N VAL A 9 -13.16 23.12 -18.84
CA VAL A 9 -13.79 24.46 -18.89
C VAL A 9 -12.73 25.55 -18.95
N LEU A 10 -11.66 25.44 -18.16
CA LEU A 10 -10.55 26.40 -18.17
C LEU A 10 -9.77 26.34 -19.50
N ALA A 11 -9.57 25.16 -20.07
CA ALA A 11 -8.97 25.00 -21.40
C ALA A 11 -9.79 25.73 -22.48
N CYS A 12 -11.12 25.64 -22.42
CA CYS A 12 -12.00 26.34 -23.37
C CYS A 12 -11.93 27.87 -23.20
N THR A 13 -11.91 28.39 -21.97
CA THR A 13 -11.83 29.84 -21.72
C THR A 13 -10.46 30.43 -22.04
N LEU A 14 -9.41 29.62 -21.94
CA LEU A 14 -8.05 29.96 -22.34
C LEU A 14 -7.90 29.96 -23.87
N ALA A 15 -8.44 28.96 -24.58
CA ALA A 15 -8.45 28.93 -26.04
C ALA A 15 -9.17 30.15 -26.65
N LEU A 16 -10.27 30.59 -26.04
CA LEU A 16 -10.98 31.81 -26.43
C LEU A 16 -10.14 33.09 -26.19
N ALA A 17 -9.32 33.11 -25.14
CA ALA A 17 -8.42 34.24 -24.86
C ALA A 17 -7.28 34.33 -25.89
N ILE A 18 -6.72 33.18 -26.26
CA ILE A 18 -5.65 33.07 -27.26
C ILE A 18 -6.12 33.54 -28.64
N GLY A 19 -7.39 33.29 -28.99
CA GLY A 19 -7.97 33.66 -30.29
C GLY A 19 -8.25 35.16 -30.50
N ALA A 20 -8.23 35.98 -29.46
CA ALA A 20 -8.68 37.37 -29.52
C ALA A 20 -7.64 38.38 -30.11
N GLY A 21 -6.39 37.95 -30.35
CA GLY A 21 -5.32 38.83 -30.86
C GLY A 21 -4.76 39.79 -29.78
N ALA A 22 -3.47 40.10 -29.84
CA ALA A 22 -2.75 40.72 -28.71
C ALA A 22 -2.58 42.25 -28.81
N GLN A 23 -3.04 42.97 -27.79
CA GLN A 23 -2.59 44.30 -27.36
C GLN A 23 -2.01 44.19 -25.93
N SER A 24 -1.17 45.11 -25.43
CA SER A 24 -0.53 44.99 -24.10
C SER A 24 -1.49 44.69 -22.92
N PRO A 25 -2.70 45.30 -22.81
CA PRO A 25 -3.68 44.94 -21.77
C PRO A 25 -4.22 43.50 -21.88
N SER A 26 -4.04 42.86 -23.05
CA SER A 26 -4.47 41.49 -23.33
C SER A 26 -3.48 40.44 -22.83
N TYR A 27 -2.19 40.77 -22.68
CA TYR A 27 -1.19 39.81 -22.18
C TYR A 27 -1.31 39.61 -20.68
N ASP A 28 -1.57 40.66 -19.90
CA ASP A 28 -1.81 40.53 -18.45
C ASP A 28 -3.03 39.66 -18.15
N ALA A 29 -4.12 39.84 -18.90
CA ALA A 29 -5.33 39.02 -18.79
C ALA A 29 -5.09 37.56 -19.20
N LEU A 30 -4.26 37.33 -20.23
CA LEU A 30 -3.86 35.99 -20.65
C LEU A 30 -2.97 35.32 -19.60
N GLY A 31 -2.02 36.06 -19.03
CA GLY A 31 -1.16 35.60 -17.93
C GLY A 31 -1.99 35.15 -16.72
N ALA A 32 -2.98 35.94 -16.30
CA ALA A 32 -3.87 35.57 -15.20
C ALA A 32 -4.63 34.26 -15.46
N LYS A 33 -5.13 34.06 -16.69
CA LYS A 33 -5.80 32.80 -17.08
C LYS A 33 -4.85 31.62 -17.11
N LEU A 34 -3.59 31.83 -17.52
CA LEU A 34 -2.58 30.78 -17.48
C LEU A 34 -2.31 30.34 -16.04
N GLU A 35 -2.19 31.26 -15.08
CA GLU A 35 -2.01 30.92 -13.66
C GLU A 35 -3.20 30.13 -13.07
N GLU A 36 -4.44 30.50 -13.42
CA GLU A 36 -5.63 29.71 -13.04
C GLU A 36 -5.55 28.29 -13.60
N TYR A 37 -5.09 28.15 -14.85
CA TYR A 37 -4.96 26.87 -15.50
C TYR A 37 -3.84 26.01 -14.89
N PHE A 38 -2.67 26.59 -14.61
CA PHE A 38 -1.58 25.90 -13.92
C PHE A 38 -2.01 25.40 -12.53
N THR A 39 -2.74 26.24 -11.79
CA THR A 39 -3.30 25.86 -10.49
C THR A 39 -4.23 24.65 -10.60
N ALA A 40 -5.02 24.56 -11.67
CA ALA A 40 -5.88 23.40 -11.92
C ALA A 40 -5.10 22.12 -12.30
N LEU A 41 -3.94 22.27 -12.94
CA LEU A 41 -3.06 21.17 -13.36
C LEU A 41 -2.11 20.66 -12.28
N ALA A 42 -1.88 21.41 -11.20
CA ALA A 42 -0.86 21.11 -10.19
C ALA A 42 -0.98 19.72 -9.53
N GLY A 43 -2.17 19.10 -9.53
CA GLY A 43 -2.40 17.75 -8.98
C GLY A 43 -2.33 16.60 -9.99
N GLU A 44 -2.17 16.89 -11.27
CA GLU A 44 -2.12 15.88 -12.33
C GLU A 44 -0.69 15.34 -12.54
N SER A 45 -0.57 14.18 -13.18
CA SER A 45 0.75 13.60 -13.46
C SER A 45 1.57 14.45 -14.46
N PRO A 46 2.92 14.42 -14.41
CA PRO A 46 3.76 15.19 -15.33
C PRO A 46 3.45 14.92 -16.82
N ALA A 47 3.11 13.68 -17.19
CA ALA A 47 2.75 13.34 -18.56
C ALA A 47 1.45 14.03 -19.04
N VAL A 48 0.47 14.17 -18.14
CA VAL A 48 -0.77 14.91 -18.43
C VAL A 48 -0.46 16.40 -18.56
N GLN A 49 0.32 16.96 -17.62
CA GLN A 49 0.73 18.36 -17.68
C GLN A 49 1.49 18.69 -18.98
N GLN A 50 2.45 17.85 -19.39
CA GLN A 50 3.19 18.00 -20.65
C GLN A 50 2.25 18.02 -21.87
N SER A 51 1.32 17.06 -21.94
CA SER A 51 0.33 16.98 -23.03
C SER A 51 -0.58 18.20 -23.08
N GLU A 52 -1.07 18.67 -21.94
CA GLU A 52 -1.93 19.85 -21.85
C GLU A 52 -1.18 21.13 -22.25
N CYS A 53 0.07 21.31 -21.78
CA CYS A 53 0.91 22.42 -22.20
C CYS A 53 1.18 22.41 -23.71
N ASP A 54 1.48 21.25 -24.28
CA ASP A 54 1.68 21.10 -25.72
C ASP A 54 0.45 21.53 -26.52
N GLN A 55 -0.74 21.09 -26.11
CA GLN A 55 -2.00 21.46 -26.77
C GLN A 55 -2.24 22.97 -26.76
N ILE A 56 -1.95 23.64 -25.64
CA ILE A 56 -2.12 25.09 -25.53
C ILE A 56 -1.13 25.83 -26.44
N ILE A 57 0.14 25.41 -26.45
CA ILE A 57 1.16 26.01 -27.31
C ILE A 57 0.80 25.80 -28.78
N GLU A 58 0.34 24.61 -29.17
CA GLU A 58 -0.09 24.26 -30.53
C GLU A 58 -1.33 25.05 -30.96
N ALA A 59 -2.24 25.36 -30.04
CA ALA A 59 -3.43 26.17 -30.33
C ALA A 59 -3.11 27.64 -30.65
N CYS A 60 -1.94 28.15 -30.24
CA CYS A 60 -1.54 29.54 -30.48
C CYS A 60 -1.13 29.78 -31.94
N ARG A 61 -2.02 30.37 -32.75
CA ARG A 61 -1.73 30.64 -34.17
C ARG A 61 -0.74 31.79 -34.40
N ASP A 62 -0.84 32.84 -33.60
CA ASP A 62 0.07 33.99 -33.66
C ASP A 62 1.41 33.66 -33.00
N SER A 63 2.53 34.06 -33.64
CA SER A 63 3.87 33.71 -33.17
C SER A 63 4.27 34.42 -31.89
N LEU A 64 3.84 35.67 -31.67
CA LEU A 64 4.15 36.42 -30.46
C LEU A 64 3.35 35.90 -29.26
N VAL A 65 2.07 35.57 -29.48
CA VAL A 65 1.24 34.91 -28.46
C VAL A 65 1.81 33.53 -28.11
N ARG A 66 2.21 32.73 -29.11
CA ARG A 66 2.83 31.43 -28.88
C ARG A 66 4.12 31.55 -28.09
N GLN A 67 4.97 32.52 -28.44
CA GLN A 67 6.19 32.82 -27.69
C GLN A 67 5.87 33.18 -26.24
N TYR A 68 4.98 34.15 -26.01
CA TYR A 68 4.56 34.57 -24.67
C TYR A 68 4.05 33.38 -23.84
N VAL A 69 3.11 32.59 -24.37
CA VAL A 69 2.52 31.44 -23.66
C VAL A 69 3.59 30.39 -23.34
N THR A 70 4.46 30.05 -24.29
CA THR A 70 5.52 29.06 -24.07
C THR A 70 6.48 29.51 -22.98
N LEU A 71 6.89 30.78 -23.00
CA LEU A 71 7.80 31.34 -21.99
C LEU A 71 7.15 31.40 -20.61
N ARG A 72 5.87 31.79 -20.53
CA ARG A 72 5.12 31.78 -19.26
C ARG A 72 4.97 30.38 -18.67
N ILE A 73 4.69 29.37 -19.52
CA ILE A 73 4.66 27.96 -19.10
C ILE A 73 6.03 27.55 -18.57
N TYR A 74 7.09 27.81 -19.33
CA TYR A 74 8.45 27.44 -18.95
C TYR A 74 8.87 28.10 -17.63
N GLU A 75 8.65 29.41 -17.46
CA GLU A 75 8.91 30.15 -16.23
C GLU A 75 8.15 29.58 -15.01
N HIS A 76 6.88 29.21 -15.20
CA HIS A 76 6.05 28.64 -14.14
C HIS A 76 6.67 27.34 -13.61
N TYR A 77 6.96 26.38 -14.50
CA TYR A 77 7.52 25.09 -14.10
C TYR A 77 8.97 25.20 -13.60
N LEU A 78 9.77 26.12 -14.17
CA LEU A 78 11.13 26.40 -13.70
C LEU A 78 11.14 26.93 -12.26
N GLY A 79 10.15 27.73 -11.88
CA GLY A 79 9.97 28.28 -10.53
C GLY A 79 9.18 27.41 -9.56
N SER A 80 8.65 26.27 -10.02
CA SER A 80 7.77 25.43 -9.20
C SER A 80 8.53 24.77 -8.04
N LYS A 81 7.84 24.64 -6.91
CA LYS A 81 8.31 23.89 -5.73
C LYS A 81 7.71 22.49 -5.65
N ILE A 82 6.85 22.13 -6.60
CA ILE A 82 6.22 20.81 -6.64
C ILE A 82 7.22 19.81 -7.22
N MET A 83 7.38 18.70 -6.52
CA MET A 83 8.29 17.64 -6.92
C MET A 83 7.75 16.93 -8.18
N GLY A 84 8.52 16.94 -9.28
CA GLY A 84 8.15 16.33 -10.57
C GLY A 84 7.86 17.34 -11.69
N ASP A 85 7.61 18.60 -11.34
CA ASP A 85 7.35 19.69 -12.29
C ASP A 85 8.57 20.02 -13.17
N ASP A 86 9.77 19.69 -12.69
CA ASP A 86 11.02 19.77 -13.44
C ASP A 86 10.98 18.94 -14.73
N ALA A 87 10.25 17.83 -14.75
CA ALA A 87 10.07 17.03 -15.97
C ALA A 87 9.26 17.79 -17.03
N VAL A 88 8.32 18.64 -16.62
CA VAL A 88 7.55 19.49 -17.55
C VAL A 88 8.43 20.61 -18.07
N ALA A 89 9.19 21.28 -17.20
CA ALA A 89 10.16 22.31 -17.62
C ALA A 89 11.18 21.78 -18.64
N VAL A 90 11.75 20.59 -18.40
CA VAL A 90 12.67 19.92 -19.34
C VAL A 90 11.99 19.62 -20.67
N HIS A 91 10.75 19.09 -20.65
CA HIS A 91 9.99 18.79 -21.86
C HIS A 91 9.73 20.04 -22.70
N ILE A 92 9.31 21.14 -22.07
CA ILE A 92 9.05 22.41 -22.77
C ILE A 92 10.35 22.99 -23.35
N ALA A 93 11.44 22.94 -22.59
CA ALA A 93 12.76 23.35 -23.08
C ALA A 93 13.16 22.54 -24.32
N ASP A 94 13.09 21.21 -24.27
CA ASP A 94 13.54 20.34 -25.36
C ASP A 94 12.65 20.44 -26.60
N LYS A 95 11.33 20.34 -26.42
CA LYS A 95 10.37 20.28 -27.52
C LYS A 95 10.17 21.63 -28.20
N TRP A 96 10.12 22.72 -27.44
CA TRP A 96 9.69 24.03 -27.97
C TRP A 96 10.81 25.05 -28.11
N LEU A 97 11.73 25.13 -27.14
CA LEU A 97 12.74 26.20 -27.11
C LEU A 97 14.02 25.76 -27.84
N LEU A 98 14.61 24.64 -27.43
CA LEU A 98 15.88 24.12 -27.96
C LEU A 98 15.75 23.53 -29.37
N SER A 99 14.55 23.09 -29.75
CA SER A 99 14.23 22.70 -31.13
C SER A 99 14.18 23.87 -32.11
N GLY A 100 14.08 25.10 -31.59
CA GLY A 100 13.85 26.31 -32.38
C GLY A 100 12.40 26.51 -32.82
N ALA A 101 11.45 25.71 -32.35
CA ALA A 101 10.03 25.85 -32.69
C ALA A 101 9.43 27.17 -32.15
N VAL A 102 9.96 27.67 -31.03
CA VAL A 102 9.63 28.97 -30.43
C VAL A 102 10.93 29.69 -30.06
N PRO A 103 11.15 30.94 -30.54
CA PRO A 103 12.36 31.68 -30.21
C PRO A 103 12.34 32.16 -28.75
N MET A 104 13.50 32.19 -28.09
CA MET A 104 13.69 32.89 -26.82
C MET A 104 13.87 34.39 -27.03
N HIS A 105 13.77 35.20 -25.97
CA HIS A 105 14.03 36.64 -26.06
C HIS A 105 15.51 36.96 -26.29
N THR A 106 16.40 36.19 -25.66
CA THR A 106 17.84 36.37 -25.77
C THR A 106 18.55 35.01 -25.93
N ASP A 107 19.75 35.04 -26.49
CA ASP A 107 20.62 33.86 -26.56
C ASP A 107 21.07 33.39 -25.17
N GLU A 108 21.15 34.31 -24.20
CA GLU A 108 21.45 34.01 -22.81
C GLU A 108 20.35 33.16 -22.16
N ASP A 109 19.09 33.53 -22.36
CA ASP A 109 17.95 32.76 -21.85
C ASP A 109 17.91 31.35 -22.47
N LEU A 110 18.19 31.25 -23.78
CA LEU A 110 18.27 29.95 -24.46
C LEU A 110 19.40 29.09 -23.90
N LEU A 111 20.56 29.69 -23.61
CA LEU A 111 21.68 29.00 -22.97
C LEU A 111 21.31 28.52 -21.56
N ASN A 112 20.65 29.36 -20.77
CA ASN A 112 20.19 29.01 -19.42
C ASN A 112 19.18 27.85 -19.46
N ALA A 113 18.24 27.86 -20.41
CA ALA A 113 17.30 26.76 -20.61
C ALA A 113 18.01 25.47 -21.02
N LYS A 114 19.02 25.56 -21.89
CA LYS A 114 19.86 24.42 -22.28
C LYS A 114 20.58 23.83 -21.07
N VAL A 115 21.24 24.66 -20.26
CA VAL A 115 21.96 24.20 -19.06
C VAL A 115 20.99 23.55 -18.09
N TYR A 116 19.82 24.15 -17.85
CA TYR A 116 18.81 23.56 -16.98
C TYR A 116 18.36 22.19 -17.49
N ALA A 117 18.03 22.06 -18.77
CA ALA A 117 17.59 20.80 -19.35
C ALA A 117 18.67 19.69 -19.26
N GLU A 118 19.91 20.00 -19.60
CA GLU A 118 21.04 19.05 -19.56
C GLU A 118 21.32 18.50 -18.15
N PHE A 119 21.18 19.34 -17.13
CA PHE A 119 21.45 18.95 -15.74
C PHE A 119 20.30 18.18 -15.10
N ASN A 120 19.07 18.28 -15.61
CA ASN A 120 17.91 17.63 -14.99
C ASN A 120 17.46 16.36 -15.69
N ARG A 121 17.65 16.26 -17.01
CA ARG A 121 17.07 15.18 -17.83
C ARG A 121 17.50 13.77 -17.49
N HIS A 122 18.62 13.59 -16.80
CA HIS A 122 19.14 12.25 -16.46
C HIS A 122 18.64 11.73 -15.11
N SER A 123 17.96 12.56 -14.32
CA SER A 123 17.54 12.25 -12.96
C SER A 123 16.10 12.69 -12.67
N LEU A 124 15.23 12.68 -13.67
CA LEU A 124 13.80 12.96 -13.48
C LEU A 124 13.13 11.80 -12.72
N ILE A 125 12.03 12.10 -12.05
CA ILE A 125 11.24 11.10 -11.32
C ILE A 125 10.72 10.03 -12.27
N GLY A 126 10.78 8.76 -11.84
CA GLY A 126 10.40 7.60 -12.63
C GLY A 126 11.50 7.08 -13.56
N MET A 127 12.63 7.79 -13.70
CA MET A 127 13.78 7.29 -14.46
C MET A 127 14.64 6.34 -13.63
N GLN A 128 15.40 5.49 -14.33
CA GLN A 128 16.49 4.74 -13.73
C GLN A 128 17.58 5.70 -13.27
N ALA A 129 18.02 5.56 -12.02
CA ALA A 129 19.01 6.42 -11.41
C ALA A 129 20.34 6.32 -12.19
N PRO A 130 20.94 7.45 -12.58
CA PRO A 130 22.18 7.45 -13.33
C PRO A 130 23.31 6.92 -12.46
N ARG A 131 24.26 6.22 -13.08
CA ARG A 131 25.41 5.66 -12.39
C ARG A 131 26.55 6.69 -12.37
N SER A 132 27.04 7.04 -11.18
CA SER A 132 28.19 7.95 -11.02
C SER A 132 29.35 7.23 -10.33
N SER A 133 30.54 7.33 -10.91
CA SER A 133 31.77 6.83 -10.30
C SER A 133 32.19 7.76 -9.16
N VAL A 134 32.47 7.20 -7.99
CA VAL A 134 32.87 7.94 -6.79
C VAL A 134 33.99 7.19 -6.07
N ILE A 135 34.65 7.83 -5.11
CA ILE A 135 35.76 7.29 -4.34
C ILE A 135 35.34 7.15 -2.87
N ALA A 136 35.56 5.99 -2.27
CA ALA A 136 35.33 5.74 -0.86
C ALA A 136 36.49 6.29 0.01
N PRO A 137 36.32 6.48 1.34
CA PRO A 137 37.38 6.95 2.22
C PRO A 137 38.63 6.05 2.24
N SER A 138 38.47 4.76 1.89
CA SER A 138 39.58 3.81 1.73
C SER A 138 40.40 4.03 0.46
N GLY A 139 39.98 4.92 -0.44
CA GLY A 139 40.55 5.11 -1.77
C GLY A 139 39.99 4.16 -2.84
N ALA A 140 39.09 3.24 -2.48
CA ALA A 140 38.46 2.33 -3.43
C ALA A 140 37.45 3.08 -4.33
N SER A 141 37.49 2.79 -5.64
CA SER A 141 36.45 3.26 -6.56
C SER A 141 35.14 2.51 -6.34
N ALA A 142 34.03 3.24 -6.34
CA ALA A 142 32.66 2.74 -6.19
C ALA A 142 31.74 3.40 -7.23
N VAL A 143 30.52 2.87 -7.36
CA VAL A 143 29.51 3.43 -8.26
C VAL A 143 28.21 3.57 -7.50
N ILE A 144 27.65 4.77 -7.52
CA ILE A 144 26.36 5.09 -6.88
C ILE A 144 25.26 5.26 -7.95
N PRO A 145 23.99 4.92 -7.61
CA PRO A 145 23.59 4.25 -6.37
C PRO A 145 24.03 2.78 -6.39
N HIS A 146 24.27 2.21 -5.21
CA HIS A 146 24.57 0.78 -5.10
C HIS A 146 23.34 -0.05 -5.41
N ALA A 147 23.53 -1.19 -6.08
CA ALA A 147 22.47 -2.17 -6.23
C ALA A 147 22.20 -2.84 -4.87
N ARG A 148 21.03 -2.57 -4.28
CA ARG A 148 20.63 -3.07 -2.96
C ARG A 148 19.16 -3.50 -2.99
N ALA A 149 18.79 -4.42 -2.11
CA ALA A 149 17.39 -4.81 -1.88
C ALA A 149 16.61 -3.77 -1.02
N SER A 150 17.27 -2.71 -0.58
CA SER A 150 16.74 -1.62 0.25
C SER A 150 16.58 -0.33 -0.55
N TYR A 151 15.80 0.61 -0.03
CA TYR A 151 15.73 1.96 -0.58
C TYR A 151 17.08 2.66 -0.38
N SER A 152 17.48 3.48 -1.35
CA SER A 152 18.75 4.22 -1.30
C SER A 152 18.49 5.72 -1.38
N ALA A 153 18.93 6.46 -0.36
CA ALA A 153 18.98 7.91 -0.39
C ALA A 153 20.36 8.36 -0.86
N VAL A 154 20.41 9.04 -2.01
CA VAL A 154 21.64 9.68 -2.52
C VAL A 154 21.65 11.11 -2.02
N TYR A 155 22.64 11.43 -1.17
CA TYR A 155 22.73 12.69 -0.44
C TYR A 155 23.99 13.47 -0.83
N PHE A 156 23.83 14.60 -1.51
CA PHE A 156 24.93 15.49 -1.89
C PHE A 156 25.07 16.62 -0.88
N TYR A 157 26.27 16.78 -0.31
CA TYR A 157 26.52 17.70 0.79
C TYR A 157 27.91 18.35 0.79
N ASP A 158 28.00 19.47 1.50
CA ASP A 158 29.27 20.15 1.79
C ASP A 158 29.41 20.35 3.32
N THR A 159 30.59 20.08 3.86
CA THR A 159 30.92 20.18 5.29
C THR A 159 30.92 21.63 5.81
N GLY A 160 31.12 22.61 4.93
CA GLY A 160 31.02 24.05 5.23
C GLY A 160 29.58 24.57 5.24
N CYS A 161 28.60 23.80 4.74
CA CYS A 161 27.22 24.24 4.62
C CYS A 161 26.41 24.02 5.91
N THR A 162 25.90 25.10 6.51
CA THR A 162 25.06 25.04 7.73
C THR A 162 23.80 24.19 7.54
N MET A 163 23.14 24.31 6.39
CA MET A 163 21.94 23.51 6.09
C MET A 163 22.28 22.03 5.89
N CYS A 164 23.44 21.71 5.33
CA CYS A 164 23.89 20.31 5.23
C CYS A 164 24.08 19.69 6.61
N LYS A 165 24.67 20.42 7.57
CA LYS A 165 24.83 19.92 8.95
C LYS A 165 23.48 19.61 9.61
N LEU A 166 22.49 20.50 9.45
CA LEU A 166 21.15 20.30 9.98
C LEU A 166 20.45 19.08 9.34
N GLU A 167 20.48 19.00 8.00
CA GLU A 167 19.85 17.88 7.29
C GLU A 167 20.55 16.55 7.57
N SER A 168 21.88 16.55 7.72
CA SER A 168 22.63 15.34 8.06
C SER A 168 22.28 14.82 9.45
N ALA A 169 22.12 15.70 10.43
CA ALA A 169 21.66 15.30 11.76
C ALA A 169 20.27 14.66 11.72
N ARG A 170 19.33 15.28 10.98
CA ARG A 170 17.97 14.73 10.80
C ARG A 170 17.98 13.40 10.07
N LEU A 171 18.74 13.30 8.98
CA LEU A 171 18.85 12.09 8.19
C LEU A 171 19.49 10.96 9.01
N ASN A 172 20.46 11.28 9.87
CA ASN A 172 21.05 10.30 10.77
C ASN A 172 20.01 9.76 11.76
N THR A 173 19.20 10.62 12.37
CA THR A 173 18.08 10.19 13.23
C THR A 173 17.10 9.29 12.50
N LEU A 174 16.76 9.59 11.23
CA LEU A 174 15.86 8.76 10.42
C LEU A 174 16.45 7.39 10.10
N VAL A 175 17.77 7.31 9.88
CA VAL A 175 18.46 6.03 9.64
C VAL A 175 18.65 5.24 10.94
N GLU A 176 18.81 5.92 12.07
CA GLU A 176 18.95 5.33 13.39
C GLU A 176 17.64 4.78 13.95
N SER A 177 16.49 5.38 13.61
CA SER A 177 15.19 4.85 14.05
C SER A 177 14.94 3.45 13.50
N GLY A 178 15.43 3.16 12.29
CA GLY A 178 15.27 1.85 11.66
C GLY A 178 13.87 1.61 11.12
N ASP A 179 13.00 2.63 11.14
CA ASP A 179 11.60 2.55 10.67
C ASP A 179 11.51 2.12 9.19
N PHE A 180 12.54 2.42 8.41
CA PHE A 180 12.61 2.08 6.99
C PHE A 180 13.92 1.37 6.68
N PRO A 181 13.93 0.35 5.81
CA PRO A 181 15.15 -0.23 5.23
C PRO A 181 15.73 0.77 4.21
N LEU A 182 16.34 1.82 4.74
CA LEU A 182 16.95 2.92 4.02
C LEU A 182 18.47 2.85 4.17
N SER A 183 19.18 2.94 3.05
CA SER A 183 20.63 3.11 3.01
C SER A 183 20.98 4.48 2.47
N VAL A 184 21.96 5.16 3.06
CA VAL A 184 22.36 6.51 2.62
C VAL A 184 23.72 6.44 1.93
N ASP A 185 23.76 6.82 0.65
CA ASP A 185 24.99 7.06 -0.10
C ASP A 185 25.26 8.58 -0.10
N ALA A 186 26.16 9.04 0.77
CA ALA A 186 26.46 10.44 1.01
C ALA A 186 27.69 10.89 0.19
N VAL A 187 27.51 11.80 -0.76
CA VAL A 187 28.55 12.32 -1.64
C VAL A 187 28.97 13.71 -1.20
N TYR A 188 30.23 13.83 -0.76
CA TYR A 188 30.84 15.11 -0.46
C TYR A 188 31.26 15.82 -1.76
N VAL A 189 30.79 17.05 -1.92
CA VAL A 189 31.03 17.87 -3.13
C VAL A 189 32.10 18.95 -2.95
N GLY A 190 32.61 19.11 -1.73
CA GLY A 190 33.65 20.09 -1.42
C GLY A 190 35.06 19.57 -1.71
N ALA A 191 36.07 20.32 -1.28
CA ALA A 191 37.49 20.04 -1.56
C ALA A 191 38.34 19.78 -0.31
N ASP A 192 37.78 19.92 0.90
CA ASP A 192 38.52 19.77 2.15
C ASP A 192 38.44 18.33 2.68
N GLU A 193 39.47 17.54 2.40
CA GLU A 193 39.56 16.14 2.83
C GLU A 193 39.60 15.98 4.36
N ALA A 194 40.23 16.93 5.08
CA ALA A 194 40.35 16.85 6.52
C ALA A 194 38.99 17.06 7.19
N ALA A 195 38.27 18.11 6.79
CA ALA A 195 36.91 18.36 7.25
C ALA A 195 35.95 17.21 6.87
N TRP A 196 36.14 16.60 5.70
CA TRP A 196 35.36 15.43 5.28
C TRP A 196 35.57 14.21 6.18
N LYS A 197 36.82 13.91 6.57
CA LYS A 197 37.13 12.80 7.50
C LYS A 197 36.51 13.00 8.87
N GLU A 198 36.52 14.23 9.39
CA GLU A 198 35.83 14.55 10.65
C GLU A 198 34.31 14.33 10.53
N PHE A 199 33.73 14.74 9.40
CA PHE A 199 32.30 14.57 9.13
C PHE A 199 31.89 13.09 9.05
N ILE A 200 32.72 12.24 8.45
CA ILE A 200 32.51 10.78 8.38
C ILE A 200 32.44 10.18 9.79
N ALA A 201 33.36 10.57 10.67
CA ALA A 201 33.40 10.06 12.03
C ALA A 201 32.12 10.40 12.82
N ALA A 202 31.49 11.53 12.51
CA ALA A 202 30.24 11.97 13.13
C ALA A 202 28.99 11.25 12.59
N HIS A 203 29.05 10.63 11.40
CA HIS A 203 27.90 10.01 10.73
C HIS A 203 28.20 8.57 10.24
N PRO A 204 28.58 7.64 11.13
CA PRO A 204 29.09 6.32 10.76
C PRO A 204 28.07 5.42 10.04
N ARG A 205 26.78 5.78 10.05
CA ARG A 205 25.70 5.03 9.39
C ARG A 205 25.57 5.35 7.90
N PHE A 206 26.21 6.41 7.41
CA PHE A 206 26.20 6.75 5.99
C PHE A 206 27.35 6.07 5.26
N SER A 207 27.11 5.70 4.01
CA SER A 207 28.16 5.30 3.08
C SER A 207 28.72 6.56 2.43
N HIS A 208 29.87 7.03 2.91
CA HIS A 208 30.46 8.28 2.44
C HIS A 208 31.30 8.08 1.19
N TYR A 209 31.23 9.05 0.28
CA TYR A 209 32.01 9.10 -0.94
C TYR A 209 32.37 10.54 -1.30
N TRP A 210 33.34 10.70 -2.19
CA TRP A 210 33.70 11.99 -2.80
C TRP A 210 34.24 11.76 -4.21
N ASP A 211 34.36 12.84 -4.99
CA ASP A 211 34.92 12.80 -6.34
C ASP A 211 35.70 14.10 -6.61
N PRO A 212 36.94 14.22 -6.11
CA PRO A 212 37.73 15.46 -6.19
C PRO A 212 38.09 15.83 -7.63
N GLU A 213 38.24 14.84 -8.51
CA GLU A 213 38.55 15.04 -9.93
C GLU A 213 37.30 15.24 -10.81
N LYS A 214 36.10 15.15 -10.21
CA LYS A 214 34.80 15.30 -10.89
C LYS A 214 34.60 14.32 -12.06
N LYS A 215 35.25 13.16 -12.01
CA LYS A 215 35.19 12.14 -13.07
C LYS A 215 33.83 11.44 -13.16
N GLY A 216 33.08 11.42 -12.06
CA GLY A 216 31.77 10.80 -11.95
C GLY A 216 30.61 11.60 -12.52
N ASP A 217 30.86 12.83 -12.99
CA ASP A 217 29.89 13.75 -13.61
C ASP A 217 28.58 13.89 -12.81
N TRP A 218 28.67 13.79 -11.47
CA TRP A 218 27.50 13.77 -10.61
C TRP A 218 26.70 15.08 -10.68
N GLN A 219 27.36 16.20 -10.99
CA GLN A 219 26.73 17.50 -11.17
C GLN A 219 25.67 17.48 -12.28
N ARG A 220 26.05 17.01 -13.47
CA ARG A 220 25.17 16.95 -14.64
C ARG A 220 24.22 15.77 -14.59
N LEU A 221 24.67 14.62 -14.11
CA LEU A 221 23.84 13.41 -14.08
C LEU A 221 22.72 13.50 -13.03
N TRP A 222 22.97 14.11 -11.87
CA TRP A 222 22.00 14.19 -10.78
C TRP A 222 21.39 15.58 -10.57
N GLY A 223 21.72 16.53 -11.45
CA GLY A 223 21.25 17.92 -11.38
C GLY A 223 21.64 18.62 -10.08
N VAL A 224 22.88 18.41 -9.62
CA VAL A 224 23.36 18.96 -8.35
C VAL A 224 23.99 20.33 -8.59
N LEU A 225 23.16 21.36 -8.46
CA LEU A 225 23.57 22.76 -8.59
C LEU A 225 23.75 23.45 -7.24
N LYS A 226 23.13 22.92 -6.18
CA LYS A 226 23.17 23.45 -4.81
C LYS A 226 23.15 22.32 -3.80
N THR A 227 23.71 22.57 -2.62
CA THR A 227 23.67 21.64 -1.48
C THR A 227 22.87 22.23 -0.30
N PRO A 228 22.19 21.40 0.49
CA PRO A 228 22.04 19.95 0.34
C PRO A 228 21.10 19.55 -0.80
N GLN A 229 21.29 18.37 -1.36
CA GLN A 229 20.35 17.75 -2.29
C GLN A 229 20.19 16.27 -1.97
N LEU A 230 18.95 15.82 -1.87
CA LEU A 230 18.59 14.46 -1.49
C LEU A 230 17.67 13.86 -2.55
N VAL A 231 18.00 12.65 -2.99
CA VAL A 231 17.25 11.90 -3.99
C VAL A 231 16.94 10.52 -3.41
N LEU A 232 15.68 10.10 -3.48
CA LEU A 232 15.25 8.75 -3.09
C LEU A 232 15.22 7.85 -4.31
N VAL A 233 15.90 6.71 -4.20
CA VAL A 233 15.95 5.64 -5.20
C VAL A 233 15.34 4.37 -4.61
N SER A 234 14.44 3.75 -5.36
CA SER A 234 13.83 2.46 -5.02
C SER A 234 14.84 1.30 -5.08
N PRO A 235 14.53 0.13 -4.50
CA PRO A 235 15.33 -1.08 -4.67
C PRO A 235 15.52 -1.49 -6.14
N SER A 236 14.58 -1.12 -7.02
CA SER A 236 14.65 -1.38 -8.47
C SER A 236 15.61 -0.44 -9.22
N GLY A 237 16.23 0.52 -8.54
CA GLY A 237 17.07 1.55 -9.17
C GLY A 237 16.29 2.74 -9.74
N THR A 238 14.98 2.79 -9.60
CA THR A 238 14.14 3.91 -10.09
C THR A 238 14.13 5.09 -9.11
N ILE A 239 14.25 6.32 -9.60
CA ILE A 239 14.13 7.55 -8.81
C ILE A 239 12.67 7.79 -8.43
N LEU A 240 12.39 7.84 -7.13
CA LEU A 240 11.04 8.06 -6.59
C LEU A 240 10.79 9.50 -6.15
N GLY A 241 11.85 10.21 -5.76
CA GLY A 241 11.75 11.60 -5.34
C GLY A 241 13.10 12.30 -5.41
N ARG A 242 13.06 13.61 -5.64
CA ARG A 242 14.27 14.45 -5.81
C ARG A 242 14.07 15.81 -5.17
N GLY A 243 15.18 16.45 -4.77
CA GLY A 243 15.14 17.74 -4.09
C GLY A 243 14.47 17.67 -2.72
N LEU A 244 14.58 16.51 -2.06
CA LEU A 244 13.93 16.23 -0.80
C LEU A 244 14.67 16.90 0.37
N ASP A 245 13.94 17.21 1.43
CA ASP A 245 14.48 17.33 2.78
C ASP A 245 14.14 16.06 3.58
N THR A 246 14.72 15.91 4.77
CA THR A 246 14.49 14.72 5.59
C THR A 246 13.00 14.50 5.93
N PRO A 247 12.22 15.53 6.32
CA PRO A 247 10.78 15.38 6.53
C PRO A 247 10.02 14.87 5.30
N ALA A 248 10.28 15.42 4.12
CA ALA A 248 9.64 14.99 2.87
C ALA A 248 10.06 13.55 2.50
N LEU A 249 11.33 13.20 2.70
CA LEU A 249 11.83 11.84 2.52
C LEU A 249 11.04 10.84 3.37
N ARG A 250 10.82 11.14 4.65
CA ARG A 250 10.05 10.26 5.55
C ARG A 250 8.61 10.06 5.08
N ILE A 251 7.94 11.13 4.65
CA ILE A 251 6.57 11.05 4.12
C ILE A 251 6.52 10.21 2.83
N LEU A 252 7.52 10.35 1.97
CA LEU A 252 7.59 9.57 0.74
C LEU A 252 7.85 8.09 1.04
N LEU A 253 8.80 7.79 1.92
CA LEU A 253 9.08 6.42 2.36
C LEU A 253 7.84 5.77 2.97
N SER A 254 7.14 6.44 3.89
CA SER A 254 5.94 5.87 4.51
C SER A 254 4.86 5.54 3.49
N LYS A 255 4.69 6.37 2.45
CA LYS A 255 3.72 6.08 1.37
C LYS A 255 4.13 4.89 0.52
N GLU A 256 5.40 4.79 0.17
CA GLU A 256 5.92 3.69 -0.66
C GLU A 256 5.93 2.36 0.12
N PHE A 257 6.21 2.39 1.42
CA PHE A 257 6.09 1.25 2.31
C PHE A 257 4.63 0.79 2.49
N SER A 258 3.72 1.72 2.79
CA SER A 258 2.28 1.39 2.94
C SER A 258 1.67 0.83 1.66
N ARG A 259 2.11 1.28 0.48
CA ARG A 259 1.56 0.84 -0.83
C ARG A 259 2.08 -0.53 -1.29
N GLY A 260 3.22 -0.99 -0.77
CA GLY A 260 3.90 -2.21 -1.22
C GLY A 260 3.68 -3.45 -0.36
N TYR A 261 3.07 -3.32 0.82
CA TYR A 261 2.93 -4.44 1.75
C TYR A 261 1.79 -5.38 1.36
N THR A 262 2.12 -6.62 1.02
CA THR A 262 1.15 -7.69 0.79
C THR A 262 0.88 -8.46 2.07
N TRP A 263 -0.29 -8.19 2.65
CA TRP A 263 -0.80 -8.89 3.83
C TRP A 263 -1.04 -10.38 3.56
N GLY A 264 -0.75 -11.22 4.53
CA GLY A 264 -1.06 -12.65 4.44
C GLY A 264 -0.15 -13.42 3.48
N GLU A 265 1.07 -12.93 3.23
CA GLU A 265 2.03 -13.64 2.38
C GLU A 265 2.34 -15.04 2.94
N LYS A 266 2.49 -16.03 2.06
CA LYS A 266 2.71 -17.43 2.46
C LYS A 266 3.89 -17.61 3.43
N SER A 267 4.99 -16.90 3.20
CA SER A 267 6.19 -16.92 4.05
C SER A 267 5.90 -16.43 5.47
N GLN A 268 5.04 -15.43 5.61
CA GLN A 268 4.60 -14.87 6.90
C GLN A 268 3.67 -15.86 7.60
N MET A 269 2.73 -16.46 6.88
CA MET A 269 1.82 -17.48 7.44
C MET A 269 2.59 -18.70 7.97
N GLU A 270 3.63 -19.15 7.27
CA GLU A 270 4.50 -20.26 7.71
C GLU A 270 5.26 -19.94 9.01
N ARG A 271 5.64 -18.67 9.24
CA ARG A 271 6.26 -18.23 10.50
C ARG A 271 5.28 -18.28 11.66
N TYR A 272 4.04 -17.83 11.46
CA TYR A 272 2.99 -17.96 12.48
C TYR A 272 2.64 -19.43 12.74
N ASP A 273 2.62 -20.29 11.72
CA ASP A 273 2.45 -21.74 11.90
C ASP A 273 3.51 -22.31 12.84
N GLN A 274 4.79 -21.98 12.61
CA GLN A 274 5.88 -22.40 13.50
C GLN A 274 5.72 -21.85 14.92
N LEU A 275 5.34 -20.58 15.04
CA LEU A 275 5.11 -19.93 16.33
C LEU A 275 4.01 -20.64 17.13
N PHE A 276 2.81 -20.79 16.56
CA PHE A 276 1.68 -21.42 17.25
C PHE A 276 1.89 -22.91 17.49
N SER A 277 2.59 -23.61 16.59
CA SER A 277 2.98 -25.02 16.81
C SER A 277 3.87 -25.20 18.04
N SER A 278 4.67 -24.18 18.40
CA SER A 278 5.51 -24.23 19.61
C SER A 278 4.71 -24.10 20.91
N ILE A 279 3.53 -23.49 20.84
CA ILE A 279 2.59 -23.34 21.97
C ILE A 279 1.80 -24.64 22.17
N GLY A 280 1.35 -25.25 21.07
CA GLY A 280 0.68 -26.55 21.09
C GLY A 280 -0.26 -26.77 19.90
N PRO A 281 -0.87 -27.96 19.79
CA PRO A 281 -1.71 -28.32 18.64
C PRO A 281 -3.08 -27.61 18.63
N ASN A 282 -3.54 -27.09 19.77
CA ASN A 282 -4.79 -26.35 19.89
C ASN A 282 -4.65 -25.23 20.94
N PRO A 283 -4.01 -24.10 20.59
CA PRO A 283 -3.83 -22.98 21.52
C PRO A 283 -5.19 -22.43 21.96
N SER A 284 -5.30 -22.02 23.21
CA SER A 284 -6.50 -21.38 23.74
C SER A 284 -6.66 -19.96 23.17
N VAL A 285 -7.85 -19.37 23.31
CA VAL A 285 -8.09 -17.96 22.96
C VAL A 285 -7.11 -17.05 23.69
N ASP A 286 -6.84 -17.31 24.97
CA ASP A 286 -5.90 -16.53 25.77
C ASP A 286 -4.46 -16.66 25.26
N ASP A 287 -4.04 -17.85 24.81
CA ASP A 287 -2.72 -18.04 24.21
C ASP A 287 -2.57 -17.22 22.92
N ILE A 288 -3.60 -17.19 22.08
CA ILE A 288 -3.62 -16.43 20.82
C ILE A 288 -3.54 -14.93 21.11
N LEU A 289 -4.34 -14.43 22.03
CA LEU A 289 -4.32 -13.02 22.43
C LEU A 289 -3.01 -12.65 23.14
N SER A 290 -2.38 -13.58 23.87
CA SER A 290 -1.08 -13.35 24.50
C SER A 290 0.05 -13.19 23.47
N VAL A 291 -0.02 -13.91 22.35
CA VAL A 291 0.91 -13.70 21.23
C VAL A 291 0.73 -12.31 20.63
N ALA A 292 -0.50 -11.88 20.39
CA ALA A 292 -0.80 -10.53 19.92
C ALA A 292 -0.31 -9.47 20.92
N ASP A 293 -0.55 -9.66 22.23
CA ASP A 293 -0.02 -8.78 23.27
C ASP A 293 1.51 -8.67 23.26
N TYR A 294 2.19 -9.80 23.07
CA TYR A 294 3.63 -9.82 22.97
C TYR A 294 4.14 -9.05 21.74
N LEU A 295 3.54 -9.27 20.57
CA LEU A 295 3.89 -8.56 19.34
C LEU A 295 3.62 -7.06 19.44
N ALA A 296 2.45 -6.68 19.94
CA ALA A 296 2.08 -5.28 20.17
C ALA A 296 3.02 -4.58 21.17
N ALA A 297 3.40 -5.25 22.26
CA ALA A 297 4.33 -4.69 23.23
C ALA A 297 5.73 -4.45 22.66
N ARG A 298 6.20 -5.36 21.78
CA ARG A 298 7.51 -5.29 21.12
C ARG A 298 7.58 -4.34 19.93
N THR A 299 6.44 -3.89 19.43
CA THR A 299 6.36 -3.01 18.26
C THR A 299 5.79 -1.66 18.67
N PHE A 300 4.47 -1.59 18.85
CA PHE A 300 3.74 -0.39 19.24
C PHE A 300 4.20 0.17 20.58
N GLY A 301 4.48 -0.70 21.57
CA GLY A 301 5.00 -0.29 22.88
C GLY A 301 6.39 0.37 22.83
N GLU A 302 7.18 0.06 21.81
CA GLU A 302 8.51 0.64 21.57
C GLU A 302 8.46 1.85 20.61
N GLY A 303 7.27 2.23 20.13
CA GLY A 303 7.05 3.36 19.23
C GLY A 303 7.05 3.01 17.73
N ASP A 304 7.22 1.74 17.37
CA ASP A 304 7.23 1.26 15.99
C ASP A 304 5.80 0.90 15.54
N VAL A 305 5.10 1.92 15.05
CA VAL A 305 3.71 1.80 14.56
C VAL A 305 3.63 1.01 13.25
N GLU A 306 4.68 1.01 12.43
CA GLU A 306 4.67 0.30 11.15
C GLU A 306 4.83 -1.20 11.33
N SER A 307 5.82 -1.65 12.11
CA SER A 307 5.96 -3.06 12.46
C SER A 307 4.75 -3.58 13.23
N PHE A 308 4.10 -2.73 14.04
CA PHE A 308 2.83 -3.07 14.66
C PHE A 308 1.75 -3.36 13.61
N ARG A 309 1.54 -2.45 12.66
CA ARG A 309 0.57 -2.66 11.58
C ARG A 309 0.89 -3.94 10.82
N GLN A 310 2.14 -4.16 10.44
CA GLN A 310 2.60 -5.34 9.70
C GLN A 310 2.35 -6.65 10.48
N CYS A 311 2.79 -6.71 11.74
CA CYS A 311 2.64 -7.89 12.58
C CYS A 311 1.17 -8.19 12.90
N GLU A 312 0.41 -7.21 13.37
CA GLU A 312 -0.99 -7.44 13.76
C GLU A 312 -1.89 -7.63 12.54
N GLY A 313 -1.58 -6.95 11.43
CA GLY A 313 -2.29 -7.13 10.17
C GLY A 313 -2.06 -8.53 9.61
N ASP A 314 -0.82 -9.02 9.53
CA ASP A 314 -0.59 -10.40 9.10
C ASP A 314 -1.16 -11.43 10.09
N LEU A 315 -1.10 -11.14 11.39
CA LEU A 315 -1.71 -12.00 12.40
C LEU A 315 -3.23 -12.08 12.22
N LEU A 316 -3.92 -11.00 11.85
CA LEU A 316 -5.35 -11.04 11.48
C LEU A 316 -5.60 -11.99 10.31
N TYR A 317 -4.80 -11.93 9.25
CA TYR A 317 -4.90 -12.83 8.10
C TYR A 317 -4.64 -14.28 8.51
N TYR A 318 -3.63 -14.50 9.36
CA TYR A 318 -3.32 -15.82 9.88
C TYR A 318 -4.48 -16.39 10.71
N ILE A 319 -4.96 -15.65 11.71
CA ILE A 319 -6.07 -16.09 12.59
C ILE A 319 -7.32 -16.36 11.76
N SER A 320 -7.69 -15.46 10.85
CA SER A 320 -8.88 -15.63 10.00
C SER A 320 -8.76 -16.81 9.04
N SER A 321 -7.55 -17.22 8.66
CA SER A 321 -7.32 -18.42 7.84
C SER A 321 -7.53 -19.73 8.62
N LYS A 322 -7.41 -19.71 9.96
CA LYS A 322 -7.56 -20.91 10.79
C LYS A 322 -9.02 -21.24 11.04
N ARG A 323 -9.37 -22.52 10.86
CA ARG A 323 -10.77 -22.99 10.85
C ARG A 323 -11.22 -23.64 12.16
N THR A 324 -10.47 -23.43 13.22
CA THR A 324 -10.69 -24.04 14.54
C THR A 324 -11.42 -23.05 15.44
N GLU A 325 -12.31 -23.57 16.30
CA GLU A 325 -13.12 -22.80 17.25
C GLU A 325 -12.33 -21.72 18.00
N ASN A 326 -11.21 -22.07 18.64
CA ASN A 326 -10.41 -21.12 19.44
C ASN A 326 -9.88 -19.93 18.62
N PHE A 327 -9.45 -20.15 17.37
CA PHE A 327 -8.97 -19.05 16.52
C PHE A 327 -10.12 -18.15 16.06
N GLN A 328 -11.27 -18.75 15.75
CA GLN A 328 -12.46 -17.99 15.34
C GLN A 328 -13.03 -17.17 16.51
N ASP A 329 -13.05 -17.74 17.72
CA ASP A 329 -13.48 -17.03 18.93
C ASP A 329 -12.51 -15.91 19.33
N ALA A 330 -11.22 -16.02 18.97
CA ALA A 330 -10.23 -14.97 19.20
C ALA A 330 -10.36 -13.77 18.25
N LEU A 331 -11.02 -13.89 17.10
CA LEU A 331 -11.07 -12.83 16.07
C LEU A 331 -11.69 -11.53 16.58
N ILE A 332 -12.83 -11.59 17.26
CA ILE A 332 -13.52 -10.39 17.74
C ILE A 332 -12.72 -9.64 18.81
N PRO A 333 -12.28 -10.29 19.91
CA PRO A 333 -11.46 -9.60 20.90
C PRO A 333 -10.13 -9.10 20.30
N PHE A 334 -9.55 -9.83 19.34
CA PHE A 334 -8.37 -9.38 18.61
C PHE A 334 -8.64 -8.11 17.80
N ILE A 335 -9.67 -8.11 16.95
CA ILE A 335 -10.04 -6.97 16.10
C ILE A 335 -10.30 -5.72 16.96
N GLN A 336 -11.10 -5.87 18.01
CA GLN A 336 -11.46 -4.75 18.89
C GLN A 336 -10.24 -4.14 19.60
N LYS A 337 -9.23 -4.96 19.91
CA LYS A 337 -8.06 -4.54 20.67
C LYS A 337 -6.92 -4.01 19.79
N TYR A 338 -6.66 -4.64 18.64
CA TYR A 338 -5.47 -4.37 17.83
C TYR A 338 -5.76 -3.68 16.49
N ILE A 339 -6.96 -3.86 15.93
CA ILE A 339 -7.33 -3.29 14.62
C ILE A 339 -8.17 -2.01 14.77
N GLU A 340 -9.08 -1.96 15.74
CA GLU A 340 -9.96 -0.79 15.96
C GLU A 340 -9.31 0.31 16.81
N ILE A 341 -7.98 0.39 16.81
CA ILE A 341 -7.25 1.44 17.54
C ILE A 341 -7.36 2.77 16.77
N PRO A 342 -7.88 3.85 17.40
CA PRO A 342 -8.00 5.16 16.76
C PRO A 342 -6.66 5.69 16.26
N ASP A 343 -6.66 6.30 15.07
CA ASP A 343 -5.51 6.94 14.42
C ASP A 343 -4.29 6.02 14.13
N VAL A 344 -4.41 4.72 14.40
CA VAL A 344 -3.34 3.75 14.10
C VAL A 344 -3.49 3.16 12.72
N TRP A 345 -4.70 2.91 12.21
CA TRP A 345 -4.91 2.28 10.91
C TRP A 345 -5.47 3.26 9.87
N GLU A 346 -5.07 3.11 8.61
CA GLU A 346 -5.71 3.80 7.50
C GLU A 346 -7.11 3.20 7.28
N ALA A 347 -8.14 4.04 7.14
CA ALA A 347 -9.54 3.60 7.09
C ALA A 347 -9.84 2.66 5.91
N ASP A 348 -9.10 2.80 4.82
CA ASP A 348 -9.18 1.99 3.60
C ASP A 348 -8.11 0.89 3.54
N SER A 349 -7.33 0.66 4.60
CA SER A 349 -6.36 -0.44 4.64
C SER A 349 -7.04 -1.81 4.59
N ALA A 350 -6.39 -2.79 3.96
CA ALA A 350 -6.94 -4.13 3.81
C ALA A 350 -7.28 -4.82 5.15
N PRO A 351 -6.45 -4.73 6.22
CA PRO A 351 -6.81 -5.28 7.53
C PRO A 351 -8.08 -4.67 8.13
N VAL A 352 -8.29 -3.36 7.99
CA VAL A 352 -9.50 -2.68 8.50
C VAL A 352 -10.75 -3.12 7.74
N GLN A 353 -10.67 -3.19 6.40
CA GLN A 353 -11.78 -3.68 5.58
C GLN A 353 -12.11 -5.15 5.91
N MET A 354 -11.07 -5.99 6.03
CA MET A 354 -11.23 -7.40 6.42
C MET A 354 -11.86 -7.54 7.79
N ALA A 355 -11.42 -6.74 8.78
CA ALA A 355 -11.98 -6.73 10.12
C ALA A 355 -13.47 -6.38 10.13
N ALA A 356 -13.90 -5.40 9.33
CA ALA A 356 -15.31 -5.04 9.21
C ALA A 356 -16.14 -6.21 8.64
N ILE A 357 -15.64 -6.88 7.61
CA ILE A 357 -16.29 -8.07 7.01
C ILE A 357 -16.36 -9.22 8.03
N LEU A 358 -15.26 -9.53 8.71
CA LEU A 358 -15.19 -10.59 9.72
C LEU A 358 -16.14 -10.33 10.90
N LYS A 359 -16.26 -9.09 11.37
CA LYS A 359 -17.22 -8.72 12.42
C LYS A 359 -18.66 -8.96 11.98
N ASP A 360 -19.01 -8.59 10.75
CA ASP A 360 -20.34 -8.83 10.19
C ASP A 360 -20.65 -10.33 10.08
N LEU A 361 -19.70 -11.11 9.54
CA LEU A 361 -19.84 -12.57 9.41
C LEU A 361 -19.97 -13.26 10.77
N TYR A 362 -19.20 -12.84 11.77
CA TYR A 362 -19.26 -13.44 13.11
C TYR A 362 -20.59 -13.17 13.81
N GLN A 363 -21.29 -12.07 13.50
CA GLN A 363 -22.62 -11.78 14.03
C GLN A 363 -23.71 -12.69 13.47
N ARG A 364 -23.41 -13.48 12.43
CA ARG A 364 -24.34 -14.46 11.85
C ARG A 364 -24.36 -15.73 12.70
N ALA A 365 -25.54 -16.08 13.21
CA ALA A 365 -25.78 -17.24 14.09
C ALA A 365 -24.84 -17.32 15.33
N PRO A 366 -24.81 -16.29 16.21
CA PRO A 366 -23.88 -16.24 17.33
C PRO A 366 -24.16 -17.31 18.38
N VAL A 367 -23.12 -17.74 19.10
CA VAL A 367 -23.25 -18.67 20.23
C VAL A 367 -24.25 -18.11 21.23
N GLY A 368 -25.16 -18.97 21.68
CA GLY A 368 -26.23 -18.62 22.59
C GLY A 368 -27.51 -18.08 21.94
N SER A 369 -27.51 -17.81 20.62
CA SER A 369 -28.74 -17.51 19.89
C SER A 369 -29.54 -18.79 19.56
N GLN A 370 -30.80 -18.62 19.21
CA GLN A 370 -31.60 -19.70 18.64
C GLN A 370 -31.23 -19.90 17.17
N ILE A 371 -31.11 -21.16 16.73
CA ILE A 371 -30.87 -21.42 15.32
C ILE A 371 -31.99 -20.82 14.45
N PRO A 372 -31.67 -20.19 13.32
CA PRO A 372 -32.70 -19.67 12.40
C PRO A 372 -33.72 -20.74 12.01
N ASP A 373 -35.01 -20.39 12.07
CA ASP A 373 -36.12 -21.27 11.70
C ASP A 373 -36.23 -21.36 10.16
N ILE A 374 -35.31 -22.12 9.56
CA ILE A 374 -35.20 -22.31 8.12
C ILE A 374 -35.31 -23.80 7.80
N THR A 375 -36.03 -24.12 6.73
CA THR A 375 -36.16 -25.48 6.21
C THR A 375 -35.18 -25.67 5.07
N VAL A 376 -34.31 -26.67 5.17
CA VAL A 376 -33.23 -26.94 4.21
C VAL A 376 -33.31 -28.38 3.71
N PRO A 377 -33.00 -28.64 2.42
CA PRO A 377 -32.77 -29.99 1.95
C PRO A 377 -31.46 -30.50 2.57
N GLY A 378 -31.47 -31.74 3.04
CA GLY A 378 -30.29 -32.32 3.65
C GLY A 378 -30.46 -33.78 4.01
N ILE A 379 -29.41 -34.35 4.60
CA ILE A 379 -29.36 -35.73 5.04
C ILE A 379 -29.18 -35.75 6.55
N LEU A 380 -30.15 -36.33 7.28
CA LEU A 380 -30.04 -36.50 8.71
C LEU A 380 -29.33 -37.83 9.04
N ARG A 381 -28.14 -37.73 9.65
CA ARG A 381 -27.37 -38.86 10.20
C ARG A 381 -27.70 -39.01 11.69
N ARG A 382 -28.09 -40.22 12.07
CA ARG A 382 -28.32 -40.64 13.46
C ARG A 382 -28.08 -42.14 13.56
N ARG A 383 -28.12 -42.69 14.78
CA ARG A 383 -27.98 -44.14 14.98
C ARG A 383 -29.25 -44.85 14.49
N PRO A 384 -29.13 -45.95 13.70
CA PRO A 384 -30.29 -46.67 13.20
C PRO A 384 -31.16 -47.21 14.32
N CYS A 385 -32.44 -46.85 14.31
CA CYS A 385 -33.49 -47.49 15.11
C CYS A 385 -34.39 -48.33 14.20
N LEU A 386 -34.99 -49.39 14.74
CA LEU A 386 -35.79 -50.42 14.03
C LEU A 386 -36.88 -49.90 13.07
N PHE A 387 -37.24 -48.61 13.14
CA PHE A 387 -38.31 -47.98 12.35
C PHE A 387 -37.85 -46.71 11.59
N SER A 388 -36.57 -46.36 11.60
CA SER A 388 -36.03 -45.15 10.95
C SER A 388 -35.29 -45.48 9.66
N LYS A 389 -35.66 -44.83 8.55
CA LYS A 389 -34.82 -44.77 7.34
C LYS A 389 -33.73 -43.71 7.57
N ASP A 390 -32.58 -44.12 8.06
CA ASP A 390 -31.42 -43.22 8.14
C ASP A 390 -30.86 -42.96 6.75
N GLY A 391 -30.49 -41.70 6.50
CA GLY A 391 -29.75 -41.34 5.30
C GLY A 391 -30.55 -41.09 4.03
N LYS A 392 -31.87 -40.96 4.11
CA LYS A 392 -32.65 -40.42 2.99
C LYS A 392 -32.56 -38.90 3.00
N GLU A 393 -32.36 -38.33 1.82
CA GLU A 393 -32.47 -36.90 1.60
C GLU A 393 -33.94 -36.44 1.71
N ASP A 394 -34.17 -35.40 2.50
CA ASP A 394 -35.49 -34.83 2.76
C ASP A 394 -35.37 -33.35 3.17
N LEU A 395 -36.51 -32.67 3.34
CA LEU A 395 -36.58 -31.31 3.86
C LEU A 395 -36.61 -31.33 5.39
N TYR A 396 -35.61 -30.71 6.01
CA TYR A 396 -35.48 -30.63 7.46
C TYR A 396 -35.56 -29.18 7.93
N ASN A 397 -36.42 -28.92 8.92
CA ASN A 397 -36.43 -27.66 9.63
C ASN A 397 -35.38 -27.69 10.74
N MET A 398 -34.42 -26.76 10.68
CA MET A 398 -33.27 -26.74 11.58
C MET A 398 -33.66 -26.49 13.04
N SER A 399 -34.70 -25.69 13.31
CA SER A 399 -35.17 -25.40 14.67
C SER A 399 -35.89 -26.59 15.34
N LYS A 400 -36.35 -27.56 14.54
CA LYS A 400 -37.17 -28.70 14.98
C LYS A 400 -36.44 -30.04 15.03
N LEU A 401 -35.12 -30.05 14.82
CA LEU A 401 -34.34 -31.28 14.79
C LEU A 401 -34.39 -32.04 16.13
N GLY A 402 -34.29 -31.31 17.25
CA GLY A 402 -34.36 -31.83 18.62
C GLY A 402 -33.29 -32.89 18.98
N GLY A 403 -33.06 -33.14 20.27
CA GLY A 403 -32.07 -34.14 20.74
C GLY A 403 -30.93 -33.51 21.54
N LYS A 404 -30.24 -34.31 22.35
CA LYS A 404 -29.31 -33.79 23.37
C LYS A 404 -28.06 -33.12 22.78
N HIS A 405 -27.55 -33.64 21.66
CA HIS A 405 -26.44 -33.09 20.89
C HIS A 405 -26.81 -33.14 19.41
N THR A 406 -27.12 -31.98 18.84
CA THR A 406 -27.53 -31.86 17.43
C THR A 406 -26.55 -30.97 16.70
N TYR A 407 -26.02 -31.45 15.57
CA TYR A 407 -25.09 -30.70 14.75
C TYR A 407 -25.70 -30.38 13.39
N VAL A 408 -25.34 -29.23 12.83
CA VAL A 408 -25.62 -28.89 11.43
C VAL A 408 -24.27 -28.67 10.75
N LEU A 409 -24.01 -29.39 9.68
CA LEU A 409 -22.82 -29.25 8.84
C LEU A 409 -23.24 -28.73 7.46
N PHE A 410 -22.74 -27.55 7.10
CA PHE A 410 -22.78 -27.04 5.74
C PHE A 410 -21.49 -27.44 5.02
N TYR A 411 -21.63 -28.04 3.84
CA TYR A 411 -20.48 -28.52 3.07
C TYR A 411 -20.67 -28.29 1.56
N SER A 412 -19.57 -28.34 0.82
CA SER A 412 -19.54 -28.32 -0.65
C SER A 412 -18.76 -29.53 -1.14
N ASN A 413 -19.17 -30.12 -2.27
CA ASN A 413 -18.49 -31.24 -2.91
C ASN A 413 -17.09 -30.85 -3.42
N SER A 414 -16.84 -29.54 -3.60
CA SER A 414 -15.57 -29.00 -4.08
C SER A 414 -14.53 -28.77 -2.99
N CYS A 415 -14.88 -28.83 -1.68
CA CYS A 415 -13.91 -28.67 -0.59
C CYS A 415 -13.26 -30.02 -0.22
N PRO A 416 -11.92 -30.16 -0.37
CA PRO A 416 -11.20 -31.39 0.01
C PRO A 416 -11.37 -31.73 1.50
N CYS A 417 -11.38 -30.68 2.32
CA CYS A 417 -11.61 -30.67 3.76
C CYS A 417 -12.95 -31.27 4.23
N CYS A 418 -14.00 -31.19 3.40
CA CYS A 418 -15.34 -31.66 3.77
C CYS A 418 -15.37 -33.20 3.84
N LYS A 419 -14.54 -33.88 3.03
CA LYS A 419 -14.53 -35.34 2.98
C LYS A 419 -14.09 -35.96 4.32
N GLU A 420 -13.02 -35.43 4.90
CA GLU A 420 -12.48 -35.92 6.18
C GLU A 420 -13.49 -35.74 7.32
N GLN A 421 -14.18 -34.60 7.35
CA GLN A 421 -15.23 -34.32 8.34
C GLN A 421 -16.45 -35.23 8.19
N LEU A 422 -16.88 -35.52 6.96
CA LEU A 422 -17.99 -36.44 6.72
C LEU A 422 -17.66 -37.86 7.22
N GLU A 423 -16.44 -38.34 6.98
CA GLU A 423 -15.97 -39.64 7.51
C GLU A 423 -15.89 -39.65 9.05
N ALA A 424 -15.49 -38.53 9.66
CA ALA A 424 -15.45 -38.39 11.11
C ALA A 424 -16.84 -38.39 11.75
N ILE A 425 -17.84 -37.75 11.11
CA ILE A 425 -19.24 -37.75 11.55
C ILE A 425 -19.79 -39.17 11.60
N ASP A 426 -19.52 -40.00 10.59
CA ASP A 426 -19.99 -41.38 10.57
C ASP A 426 -19.41 -42.18 11.76
N ARG A 427 -18.15 -41.94 12.14
CA ARG A 427 -17.52 -42.52 13.34
C ARG A 427 -18.16 -41.99 14.64
N LEU A 428 -18.46 -40.69 14.71
CA LEU A 428 -19.08 -40.08 15.88
C LEU A 428 -20.49 -40.63 16.13
N VAL A 429 -21.32 -40.71 15.08
CA VAL A 429 -22.69 -41.22 15.17
C VAL A 429 -22.72 -42.71 15.55
N ALA A 430 -21.72 -43.49 15.11
CA ALA A 430 -21.58 -44.89 15.49
C ALA A 430 -21.19 -45.08 16.98
N SER A 431 -20.33 -44.21 17.50
CA SER A 431 -19.73 -44.34 18.84
C SER A 431 -20.58 -43.73 19.97
N LYS A 432 -21.29 -42.62 19.73
CA LYS A 432 -22.02 -41.87 20.76
C LYS A 432 -23.53 -41.90 20.51
N GLY A 433 -24.27 -42.54 21.42
CA GLY A 433 -25.74 -42.58 21.37
C GLY A 433 -26.37 -41.20 21.60
N GLY A 434 -27.39 -40.86 20.80
CA GLY A 434 -28.15 -39.62 20.96
C GLY A 434 -27.61 -38.40 20.19
N VAL A 435 -26.57 -38.59 19.37
CA VAL A 435 -26.07 -37.57 18.42
C VAL A 435 -26.91 -37.58 17.14
N ARG A 436 -27.22 -36.39 16.63
CA ARG A 436 -27.87 -36.17 15.34
C ARG A 436 -27.06 -35.16 14.55
N VAL A 437 -26.79 -35.43 13.28
CA VAL A 437 -26.05 -34.51 12.40
C VAL A 437 -26.84 -34.29 11.13
N LEU A 438 -27.27 -33.05 10.89
CA LEU A 438 -27.89 -32.65 9.63
C LEU A 438 -26.79 -32.19 8.66
N LEU A 439 -26.67 -32.88 7.54
CA LEU A 439 -25.72 -32.55 6.48
C LEU A 439 -26.45 -31.74 5.41
N VAL A 440 -25.98 -30.52 5.14
CA VAL A 440 -26.56 -29.58 4.15
C VAL A 440 -25.53 -29.34 3.06
N ASN A 441 -25.86 -29.75 1.83
CA ASN A 441 -24.98 -29.54 0.67
C ASN A 441 -25.27 -28.18 0.03
N MET A 442 -24.35 -27.23 0.18
CA MET A 442 -24.54 -25.88 -0.34
C MET A 442 -24.52 -25.81 -1.87
N ASP A 443 -23.79 -26.68 -2.57
CA ASP A 443 -23.79 -26.70 -4.04
C ASP A 443 -25.18 -27.04 -4.56
N GLN A 444 -25.83 -28.01 -3.92
CA GLN A 444 -27.16 -28.44 -4.29
C GLN A 444 -28.23 -27.41 -3.94
N VAL A 445 -28.14 -26.79 -2.75
CA VAL A 445 -29.06 -25.71 -2.36
C VAL A 445 -28.96 -24.55 -3.34
N MET A 446 -27.76 -24.07 -3.66
CA MET A 446 -27.56 -22.98 -4.60
C MET A 446 -28.05 -23.30 -6.02
N ALA A 447 -27.94 -24.56 -6.46
CA ALA A 447 -28.40 -25.00 -7.77
C ALA A 447 -29.94 -25.17 -7.87
N SER A 448 -30.59 -25.57 -6.77
CA SER A 448 -32.02 -25.89 -6.74
C SER A 448 -32.90 -24.72 -6.29
N ASP A 449 -32.44 -23.93 -5.32
CA ASP A 449 -33.14 -22.77 -4.79
C ASP A 449 -32.13 -21.70 -4.37
N GLN A 450 -31.82 -20.80 -5.31
CA GLN A 450 -30.90 -19.70 -5.09
C GLN A 450 -31.39 -18.72 -4.00
N THR A 451 -32.71 -18.58 -3.81
CA THR A 451 -33.26 -17.68 -2.78
C THR A 451 -32.97 -18.22 -1.39
N LEU A 452 -33.20 -19.52 -1.19
CA LEU A 452 -32.84 -20.22 0.04
C LEU A 452 -31.32 -20.17 0.28
N GLY A 453 -30.52 -20.35 -0.77
CA GLY A 453 -29.06 -20.26 -0.68
C GLY A 453 -28.56 -18.89 -0.18
N LEU A 454 -29.11 -17.80 -0.75
CA LEU A 454 -28.82 -16.43 -0.28
C LEU A 454 -29.30 -16.20 1.16
N GLN A 455 -30.49 -16.70 1.50
CA GLN A 455 -31.00 -16.62 2.88
C GLN A 455 -30.08 -17.35 3.88
N LEU A 456 -29.47 -18.46 3.50
CA LEU A 456 -28.50 -19.16 4.34
C LEU A 456 -27.19 -18.37 4.47
N LEU A 457 -26.69 -17.80 3.38
CA LEU A 457 -25.50 -16.94 3.41
C LEU A 457 -25.70 -15.74 4.34
N ASP A 458 -26.88 -15.10 4.32
CA ASP A 458 -27.21 -13.98 5.21
C ASP A 458 -27.26 -14.36 6.70
N ARG A 459 -27.47 -15.64 7.01
CA ARG A 459 -27.74 -16.12 8.38
C ARG A 459 -26.60 -16.89 9.01
N PHE A 460 -25.67 -17.40 8.21
CA PHE A 460 -24.53 -18.20 8.66
C PHE A 460 -23.25 -17.73 8.00
N ASP A 461 -22.11 -17.91 8.68
CA ASP A 461 -20.79 -17.68 8.09
C ASP A 461 -20.39 -18.86 7.19
N LEU A 462 -20.89 -18.85 5.96
CA LEU A 462 -20.60 -19.87 4.94
C LEU A 462 -19.48 -19.44 3.98
N THR A 463 -18.69 -18.42 4.35
CA THR A 463 -17.50 -18.02 3.58
C THR A 463 -16.40 -19.07 3.64
N VAL A 464 -16.43 -19.91 4.68
CA VAL A 464 -15.49 -21.00 4.90
C VAL A 464 -16.25 -22.31 5.12
N LEU A 465 -16.23 -23.20 4.11
CA LEU A 465 -16.81 -24.55 4.19
C LEU A 465 -15.71 -25.61 4.44
N PRO A 466 -15.92 -26.62 5.31
CA PRO A 466 -17.16 -26.89 6.02
C PRO A 466 -17.41 -25.92 7.18
N PHE A 467 -18.68 -25.57 7.40
CA PHE A 467 -19.12 -24.84 8.57
C PHE A 467 -20.02 -25.74 9.41
N ALA A 468 -19.61 -26.02 10.64
CA ALA A 468 -20.34 -26.88 11.56
C ALA A 468 -20.72 -26.12 12.84
N LEU A 469 -21.92 -26.36 13.34
CA LEU A 469 -22.40 -25.84 14.62
C LEU A 469 -23.03 -26.94 15.47
N GLU A 470 -22.92 -26.82 16.79
CA GLU A 470 -23.61 -27.64 17.77
C GLU A 470 -24.78 -26.87 18.39
N MET A 471 -25.89 -27.57 18.60
CA MET A 471 -27.06 -27.07 19.30
C MET A 471 -27.42 -27.95 20.48
N ASP A 472 -27.98 -27.33 21.51
CA ASP A 472 -28.61 -28.01 22.63
C ASP A 472 -29.99 -28.59 22.26
N GLY A 473 -30.61 -29.31 23.21
CA GLY A 473 -31.93 -29.91 23.02
C GLY A 473 -33.10 -28.94 22.82
N LYS A 474 -32.86 -27.62 22.93
CA LYS A 474 -33.83 -26.56 22.69
C LYS A 474 -33.54 -25.76 21.41
N GLY A 475 -32.53 -26.15 20.62
CA GLY A 475 -32.16 -25.46 19.38
C GLY A 475 -31.28 -24.22 19.60
N LYS A 476 -30.73 -24.02 20.81
CA LYS A 476 -29.80 -22.94 21.09
C LYS A 476 -28.40 -23.35 20.64
N ILE A 477 -27.71 -22.47 19.92
CA ILE A 477 -26.34 -22.69 19.43
C ILE A 477 -25.39 -22.69 20.63
N VAL A 478 -24.58 -23.75 20.76
CA VAL A 478 -23.63 -23.94 21.86
C VAL A 478 -22.19 -23.79 21.38
N HIS A 479 -21.86 -24.38 20.23
CA HIS A 479 -20.52 -24.31 19.63
C HIS A 479 -20.61 -24.00 18.14
N ARG A 480 -19.59 -23.35 17.59
CA ARG A 480 -19.43 -23.01 16.17
C ARG A 480 -18.06 -23.47 15.68
N TYR A 481 -17.93 -23.63 14.36
CA TYR A 481 -16.71 -24.11 13.71
C TYR A 481 -16.22 -25.46 14.30
N VAL A 482 -17.18 -26.31 14.64
CA VAL A 482 -16.91 -27.62 15.27
C VAL A 482 -16.14 -28.50 14.27
N GLN A 483 -15.11 -29.18 14.77
CA GLN A 483 -14.40 -30.21 14.02
C GLN A 483 -14.65 -31.58 14.64
N PHE A 484 -14.87 -32.59 13.79
CA PHE A 484 -15.32 -33.94 14.17
C PHE A 484 -14.19 -34.96 14.18
#